data_AF-A0A7V9FP48-F1
#
_entry.id   AF-A0A7V9FP48-F1
#
_cell.length_a   1.000
_cell.length_b   1.000
_cell.length_c   1.000
_cell.angle_alpha   90.00
_cell.angle_beta   90.00
_cell.angle_gamma   90.00
#
_symmetry.space_group_name_H-M   'P 1'
#
loop_
_entity.id
_entity.type
_entity.pdbx_description
1 polymer ?
#
loop_
_entity_poly.entity_id
_entity_poly.type
_entity_poly.pdbx_seq_one_letter_code
_entity_poly.pdbx_strand_id
1 'polypeptide(L)'
;MARLRRALRESPVLAIYLWSRLGLWAAAVLALLLFVPNRHPEADRWDSERLHELGYGIDVWARWDSDWYLRIAAEGYSESPSSTAAFFPLYPGLVALLGRAFAGHYVLAGVVVSLAACAVAFLLLYRLALPRVGEEGARRAVLYLAIFPTALFL
;
A
#
# COMPACT_ATOMS: atom_id res chain seq x y z
N MET A 1 -25.05 3.41 -18.00
CA MET A 1 -24.59 3.05 -16.64
C MET A 1 -24.64 1.54 -16.30
N ALA A 2 -25.71 0.81 -16.63
CA ALA A 2 -25.90 -0.59 -16.17
C ALA A 2 -24.85 -1.60 -16.70
N ARG A 3 -24.44 -1.51 -17.98
CA ARG A 3 -23.37 -2.36 -18.54
C ARG A 3 -22.01 -2.16 -17.85
N LEU A 4 -21.72 -0.93 -17.43
CA LEU A 4 -20.48 -0.56 -16.75
C LEU A 4 -20.44 -1.08 -15.32
N ARG A 5 -21.57 -1.05 -14.60
CA ARG A 5 -21.69 -1.62 -13.25
C ARG A 5 -21.58 -3.15 -13.26
N ARG A 6 -22.14 -3.81 -14.28
CA ARG A 6 -22.03 -5.27 -14.45
C ARG A 6 -20.61 -5.71 -14.77
N ALA A 7 -19.93 -5.00 -15.68
CA ALA A 7 -18.52 -5.27 -15.99
C ALA A 7 -17.63 -5.14 -14.75
N LEU A 8 -17.85 -4.15 -13.87
CA LEU A 8 -17.06 -4.00 -12.64
C LEU A 8 -17.35 -5.05 -11.56
N ARG A 9 -18.57 -5.62 -11.53
CA ARG A 9 -18.99 -6.59 -10.51
C ARG A 9 -18.54 -8.03 -10.79
N GLU A 10 -18.29 -8.35 -12.06
CA GLU A 10 -17.77 -9.65 -12.52
C GLU A 10 -16.35 -9.54 -13.12
N SER A 11 -15.68 -8.40 -12.91
CA SER A 11 -14.40 -8.12 -13.54
C SER A 11 -13.27 -8.98 -12.94
N PRO A 12 -12.44 -9.63 -13.78
CA PRO A 12 -11.22 -10.30 -13.34
C PRO A 12 -10.23 -9.38 -12.62
N VAL A 13 -10.44 -8.05 -12.65
CA VAL A 13 -9.61 -7.06 -11.96
C VAL A 13 -9.61 -7.25 -10.45
N LEU A 14 -10.77 -7.50 -9.82
CA LEU A 14 -10.82 -7.72 -8.37
C LEU A 14 -10.14 -9.03 -7.99
N ALA A 15 -10.31 -10.08 -8.80
CA ALA A 15 -9.58 -11.32 -8.62
C ALA A 15 -8.06 -11.07 -8.72
N ILE A 16 -7.60 -10.36 -9.77
CA ILE A 16 -6.19 -9.98 -9.97
C ILE A 16 -5.64 -9.21 -8.77
N TYR A 17 -6.37 -8.21 -8.30
CA TYR A 17 -6.02 -7.47 -7.11
C TYR A 17 -5.87 -8.41 -5.90
N LEU A 18 -6.90 -9.20 -5.58
CA LEU A 18 -6.91 -10.06 -4.39
C LEU A 18 -5.78 -11.09 -4.41
N TRP A 19 -5.64 -11.89 -5.48
CA TRP A 19 -4.59 -12.92 -5.48
C TRP A 19 -3.19 -12.32 -5.52
N SER A 20 -2.99 -11.19 -6.22
CA SER A 20 -1.66 -10.55 -6.24
C SER A 20 -1.30 -9.96 -4.87
N ARG A 21 -2.25 -9.31 -4.19
CA ARG A 21 -2.01 -8.80 -2.83
C ARG A 21 -1.76 -9.92 -1.84
N LEU A 22 -2.56 -11.00 -1.89
CA LEU A 22 -2.35 -12.19 -1.04
C LEU A 22 -1.00 -12.85 -1.30
N GLY A 23 -0.60 -12.98 -2.58
CA GLY A 23 0.70 -13.52 -2.96
C GLY A 23 1.86 -12.68 -2.44
N LEU A 24 1.79 -11.35 -2.60
CA LEU A 24 2.78 -10.43 -2.05
C LEU A 24 2.84 -10.47 -0.53
N TRP A 25 1.69 -10.56 0.14
CA TRP A 25 1.64 -10.70 1.60
C TRP A 25 2.29 -11.98 2.09
N ALA A 26 1.97 -13.11 1.46
CA ALA A 26 2.58 -14.40 1.78
C ALA A 26 4.09 -14.36 1.54
N ALA A 27 4.54 -13.78 0.42
CA ALA A 27 5.95 -13.63 0.11
C ALA A 27 6.68 -12.72 1.12
N ALA A 28 6.06 -11.61 1.51
CA ALA A 28 6.63 -10.67 2.49
C ALA A 28 6.78 -11.32 3.87
N VAL A 29 5.74 -12.00 4.36
CA VAL A 29 5.78 -12.73 5.63
C VAL A 29 6.81 -13.85 5.57
N LEU A 30 6.83 -14.64 4.50
CA LEU A 30 7.83 -15.70 4.32
C LEU A 30 9.25 -15.14 4.31
N ALA A 31 9.49 -14.04 3.60
CA ALA A 31 10.78 -13.37 3.59
C ALA A 31 11.19 -12.94 5.00
N LEU A 32 10.28 -12.34 5.77
CA LEU A 32 10.59 -11.97 7.15
C LEU A 32 10.94 -13.19 8.00
N LEU A 33 10.16 -14.27 7.94
CA LEU A 33 10.41 -15.48 8.72
C LEU A 33 11.75 -16.15 8.39
N LEU A 34 12.19 -16.08 7.13
CA LEU A 34 13.45 -16.69 6.69
C LEU A 34 14.67 -15.81 6.95
N PHE A 35 14.54 -14.49 6.77
CA PHE A 35 15.68 -13.57 6.76
C PHE A 35 15.84 -12.77 8.06
N VAL A 36 14.76 -12.45 8.79
CA VAL A 36 14.85 -11.67 10.04
C VAL A 36 15.68 -12.38 11.11
N PRO A 37 15.59 -13.71 11.33
CA PRO A 37 16.43 -14.39 12.31
C PRO A 37 17.93 -14.26 12.05
N ASN A 38 18.32 -13.99 10.80
CA ASN A 38 19.72 -13.88 10.37
C ASN A 38 20.09 -12.45 9.93
N ARG A 39 19.31 -11.44 10.34
CA ARG A 39 19.54 -10.05 9.92
C ARG A 39 20.81 -9.47 10.54
N HIS A 40 21.37 -8.46 9.86
CA HIS A 40 22.54 -7.72 10.35
C HIS A 40 22.24 -7.09 11.74
N PRO A 41 23.21 -7.06 12.68
CA PRO A 41 22.99 -6.48 14.01
C PRO A 41 22.56 -5.01 13.99
N GLU A 42 22.99 -4.26 12.98
CA GLU A 42 22.58 -2.85 12.75
C GLU A 42 21.36 -2.72 11.81
N ALA A 43 20.54 -3.77 11.62
CA ALA A 43 19.39 -3.68 10.72
C ALA A 43 18.39 -2.58 11.14
N ASP A 44 18.29 -2.32 12.45
CA ASP A 44 17.34 -1.37 13.02
C ASP A 44 17.91 0.06 13.14
N ARG A 45 19.10 0.31 12.58
CA ARG A 45 19.83 1.58 12.80
C ARG A 45 18.96 2.79 12.46
N TRP A 46 18.24 2.73 11.33
CA TRP A 46 17.34 3.78 10.81
C TRP A 46 15.86 3.46 11.03
N ASP A 47 15.57 2.50 11.90
CA ASP A 47 14.21 2.10 12.22
C ASP A 47 13.70 2.91 13.42
N SER A 48 12.40 3.17 13.47
CA SER A 48 11.77 3.96 14.53
C SER A 48 10.65 3.15 15.18
N GLU A 49 10.34 3.44 16.45
CA GLU A 49 9.24 2.77 17.15
C GLU A 49 7.89 2.95 16.43
N ARG A 50 7.71 4.00 15.63
CA ARG A 50 6.47 4.23 14.85
C ARG A 50 6.26 3.20 13.75
N LEU A 51 7.31 2.51 13.31
CA LEU A 51 7.23 1.49 12.24
C LEU A 51 6.83 0.11 12.77
N HIS A 52 6.72 -0.07 14.09
CA HIS A 52 6.39 -1.35 14.72
C HIS A 52 5.14 -1.21 15.58
N GLU A 53 4.07 -1.88 15.18
CA GLU A 53 2.75 -1.70 15.79
C GLU A 53 2.01 -3.02 16.01
N LEU A 54 1.70 -3.76 14.95
CA LEU A 54 0.90 -5.00 15.03
C LEU A 54 1.73 -6.25 14.71
N GLY A 55 3.06 -6.13 14.67
CA GLY A 55 4.00 -7.20 14.38
C GLY A 55 4.15 -7.50 12.89
N TYR A 56 4.86 -8.58 12.58
CA TYR A 56 5.32 -8.91 11.23
C TYR A 56 4.23 -8.94 10.15
N GLY A 57 2.97 -9.20 10.49
CA GLY A 57 1.87 -9.25 9.53
C GLY A 57 1.51 -7.88 8.92
N ILE A 58 1.78 -6.79 9.63
CA ILE A 58 1.43 -5.42 9.21
C ILE A 58 2.69 -4.58 9.07
N ASP A 59 3.61 -4.67 10.04
CA ASP A 59 4.79 -3.81 10.14
C ASP A 59 5.78 -4.02 8.99
N VAL A 60 5.72 -5.18 8.31
CA VAL A 60 6.51 -5.48 7.10
C VAL A 60 6.37 -4.42 6.01
N TRP A 61 5.23 -3.73 5.98
CA TRP A 61 4.90 -2.73 4.98
C TRP A 61 5.35 -1.31 5.33
N ALA A 62 5.79 -1.06 6.56
CA ALA A 62 6.20 0.25 7.02
C ALA A 62 7.72 0.36 7.10
N ARG A 63 8.36 0.83 6.02
CA ARG A 63 9.82 0.98 5.90
C ARG A 63 10.18 2.34 5.31
N TRP A 64 11.35 2.85 5.66
CA TRP A 64 11.92 4.08 5.09
C TRP A 64 10.96 5.29 5.19
N ASP A 65 10.47 5.80 4.06
CA ASP A 65 9.62 6.99 4.00
C ASP A 65 8.28 6.84 4.71
N SER A 66 7.88 5.61 5.07
CA SER A 66 6.76 5.40 5.97
C SER A 66 6.91 6.20 7.27
N ASP A 67 8.11 6.33 7.84
CA ASP A 67 8.29 7.08 9.11
C ASP A 67 7.90 8.56 8.94
N TRP A 68 8.22 9.16 7.80
CA TRP A 68 7.84 10.55 7.50
C TRP A 68 6.32 10.71 7.40
N TYR A 69 5.65 9.81 6.69
CA TYR A 69 4.19 9.86 6.58
C TYR A 69 3.49 9.63 7.91
N LEU A 70 3.97 8.66 8.70
CA LEU A 70 3.42 8.35 10.02
C LEU A 70 3.65 9.48 11.03
N ARG A 71 4.83 10.11 11.00
CA ARG A 71 5.12 11.31 11.78
C ARG A 71 4.16 12.43 11.43
N ILE A 72 4.00 12.76 10.14
CA ILE A 72 3.05 13.81 9.72
C ILE A 72 1.62 13.45 10.14
N ALA A 73 1.25 12.17 10.06
CA ALA A 73 -0.08 11.73 10.47
C ALA A 73 -0.34 11.90 11.98
N ALA A 74 0.65 11.57 12.81
CA ALA A 74 0.56 11.63 14.26
C ALA A 74 0.75 13.05 14.83
N GLU A 75 1.75 13.77 14.33
CA GLU A 75 2.28 15.02 14.90
C GLU A 75 1.99 16.25 14.03
N GLY A 76 1.63 16.07 12.76
CA GLY A 76 1.50 17.16 11.79
C GLY A 76 2.83 17.54 11.14
N TYR A 77 2.81 18.64 10.39
CA TYR A 77 4.02 19.21 9.79
C TYR A 77 4.80 20.02 10.83
N SER A 78 6.12 19.85 10.86
CA SER A 78 7.02 20.55 11.79
C SER A 78 8.22 21.15 11.05
N GLU A 79 8.77 22.25 11.54
CA GLU A 79 10.01 22.82 10.96
C GLU A 79 11.27 21.97 11.27
N SER A 80 11.19 21.12 12.30
CA SER A 80 12.20 20.13 12.66
C SER A 80 11.48 18.85 13.10
N PRO A 81 11.65 17.71 12.40
CA PRO A 81 12.69 17.42 11.42
C PRO A 81 12.41 17.95 10.01
N SER A 82 13.48 18.33 9.30
CA SER A 82 13.49 19.19 8.10
C SER A 82 12.85 18.62 6.83
N SER A 83 12.48 17.34 6.80
CA SER A 83 12.02 16.68 5.58
C SER A 83 10.50 16.58 5.44
N THR A 84 9.70 16.90 6.46
CA THR A 84 8.23 16.74 6.36
C THR A 84 7.62 17.60 5.25
N ALA A 85 8.21 18.76 4.95
CA ALA A 85 7.76 19.64 3.86
C ALA A 85 7.85 19.02 2.46
N ALA A 86 8.64 17.96 2.27
CA ALA A 86 8.75 17.26 0.98
C ALA A 86 7.55 16.35 0.68
N PHE A 87 6.71 16.05 1.67
CA PHE A 87 5.60 15.11 1.55
C PHE A 87 4.27 15.85 1.38
N PHE A 88 3.49 15.49 0.36
CA PHE A 88 2.17 16.09 0.11
C PHE A 88 1.13 15.67 1.16
N PRO A 89 0.16 16.54 1.51
CA PRO A 89 -0.66 16.37 2.71
C PRO A 89 -1.81 15.35 2.59
N LEU A 90 -2.23 14.99 1.38
CA LEU A 90 -3.44 14.15 1.21
C LEU A 90 -3.27 12.76 1.85
N TYR A 91 -2.19 12.06 1.51
CA TYR A 91 -1.94 10.72 2.04
C TYR A 91 -1.76 10.71 3.58
N PRO A 92 -0.82 11.45 4.19
CA PRO A 92 -0.68 11.45 5.64
C PRO A 92 -1.92 12.01 6.34
N GLY A 93 -2.68 12.91 5.73
CA GLY A 93 -3.97 13.37 6.26
C GLY A 93 -5.03 12.26 6.35
N LEU A 94 -5.14 11.40 5.32
CA LEU A 94 -6.02 10.23 5.35
C LEU A 94 -5.55 9.21 6.39
N VAL A 95 -4.24 8.98 6.49
CA VAL A 95 -3.65 8.12 7.52
C VAL A 95 -3.90 8.68 8.91
N ALA A 96 -3.84 10.00 9.11
CA ALA A 96 -4.13 10.64 10.38
C ALA A 96 -5.59 10.45 10.80
N LEU A 97 -6.52 10.56 9.85
CA LEU A 97 -7.95 10.35 10.11
C LEU A 97 -8.23 8.90 10.51
N LEU A 98 -7.74 7.93 9.72
CA LEU A 98 -7.99 6.52 9.98
C LEU A 98 -7.20 6.00 11.18
N GLY A 99 -5.97 6.46 11.41
CA GLY A 99 -5.17 6.06 12.56
C GLY A 99 -5.84 6.47 13.87
N ARG A 100 -6.42 7.67 13.95
CA ARG A 100 -7.26 8.07 15.09
C ARG A 100 -8.50 7.20 15.25
N ALA A 101 -9.15 6.82 14.15
CA ALA A 101 -10.29 5.90 14.17
C ALA A 101 -9.90 4.48 14.59
N PHE A 102 -8.67 4.06 14.31
CA PHE A 102 -8.09 2.78 14.72
C PHE A 102 -7.33 2.88 16.05
N ALA A 103 -7.77 3.73 16.98
CA ALA A 103 -7.20 3.85 18.33
C ALA A 103 -5.70 4.18 18.38
N GLY A 104 -5.20 4.91 17.38
CA GLY A 104 -3.78 5.26 17.25
C GLY A 104 -3.02 4.38 16.27
N HIS A 105 -3.68 3.43 15.61
CA HIS A 105 -3.01 2.50 14.68
C HIS A 105 -2.68 3.08 13.30
N TYR A 106 -1.65 3.93 13.25
CA TYR A 106 -1.25 4.66 12.04
C TYR A 106 -0.59 3.77 10.97
N VAL A 107 0.13 2.71 11.36
CA VAL A 107 0.73 1.77 10.39
C VAL A 107 -0.39 1.02 9.68
N LEU A 108 -1.34 0.48 10.45
CA LEU A 108 -2.52 -0.18 9.92
C LEU A 108 -3.33 0.76 9.02
N ALA A 109 -3.52 2.02 9.44
CA ALA A 109 -4.19 3.03 8.64
C ALA A 109 -3.48 3.27 7.30
N GLY A 110 -2.15 3.44 7.28
CA GLY A 110 -1.35 3.58 6.07
C GLY A 110 -1.54 2.40 5.11
N VAL A 111 -1.46 1.19 5.64
CA VAL A 111 -1.68 -0.04 4.88
C VAL A 111 -3.08 -0.09 4.26
N VAL A 112 -4.12 0.24 5.02
CA VAL A 112 -5.51 0.25 4.53
C VAL A 112 -5.70 1.31 3.43
N VAL A 113 -5.15 2.53 3.62
CA VAL A 113 -5.22 3.60 2.61
C VAL A 113 -4.53 3.16 1.32
N SER A 114 -3.32 2.60 1.40
CA SER A 114 -2.55 2.14 0.24
C SER A 114 -3.26 1.00 -0.50
N LEU A 115 -3.75 -0.01 0.23
CA LEU A 115 -4.52 -1.11 -0.35
C LEU A 115 -5.78 -0.62 -1.07
N ALA A 116 -6.51 0.33 -0.48
CA ALA A 116 -7.70 0.92 -1.10
C ALA A 116 -7.34 1.75 -2.35
N ALA A 117 -6.28 2.56 -2.28
CA ALA A 117 -5.79 3.35 -3.40
C ALA A 117 -5.31 2.44 -4.56
N CYS A 118 -4.63 1.34 -4.25
CA CYS A 118 -4.20 0.31 -5.20
C CYS A 118 -5.39 -0.35 -5.89
N ALA A 119 -6.42 -0.76 -5.13
CA ALA A 119 -7.66 -1.30 -5.71
C ALA A 119 -8.33 -0.30 -6.68
N VAL A 120 -8.40 0.97 -6.28
CA VAL A 120 -8.92 2.05 -7.13
C VAL A 120 -8.05 2.22 -8.39
N ALA A 121 -6.72 2.22 -8.25
CA ALA A 121 -5.80 2.33 -9.38
C ALA A 121 -6.00 1.20 -10.41
N PHE A 122 -6.19 -0.04 -9.94
CA PHE A 122 -6.47 -1.19 -10.81
C PHE A 122 -7.78 -1.01 -11.59
N LEU A 123 -8.84 -0.57 -10.91
CA LEU A 123 -10.13 -0.28 -11.55
C LEU A 123 -10.03 0.88 -12.55
N LEU A 124 -9.30 1.94 -12.22
CA LEU A 124 -9.08 3.08 -13.10
C LEU A 124 -8.25 2.70 -14.33
N LEU A 125 -7.18 1.92 -14.16
CA LEU A 125 -6.36 1.43 -15.27
C LEU A 125 -7.20 0.56 -16.23
N TYR A 126 -7.99 -0.36 -15.69
CA TYR A 126 -8.91 -1.16 -16.52
C TYR A 126 -9.86 -0.27 -17.32
N ARG A 127 -10.51 0.70 -16.66
CA ARG A 127 -11.46 1.61 -17.31
C ARG A 127 -10.79 2.50 -18.35
N LEU A 128 -9.54 2.89 -18.13
CA LEU A 128 -8.76 3.68 -19.08
C LEU A 128 -8.34 2.85 -20.30
N ALA A 129 -7.96 1.60 -20.10
CA ALA A 129 -7.49 0.70 -21.15
C ALA A 129 -8.63 0.13 -22.00
N LEU A 130 -9.80 -0.13 -21.40
CA LEU A 130 -10.94 -0.79 -22.05
C LEU A 130 -11.32 -0.19 -23.42
N PRO A 131 -11.52 1.13 -23.59
CA PRO A 131 -11.87 1.69 -24.90
C PRO A 131 -10.71 1.72 -25.91
N ARG A 132 -9.47 1.45 -25.50
CA ARG A 132 -8.26 1.55 -26.33
C ARG A 132 -7.79 0.20 -26.87
N VAL A 133 -7.87 -0.83 -26.05
CA VAL A 133 -7.30 -2.16 -26.34
C VAL A 133 -8.31 -3.31 -26.18
N GLY A 134 -9.58 -2.97 -25.97
CA GLY A 134 -10.63 -3.95 -25.71
C GLY A 134 -10.52 -4.60 -24.32
N GLU A 135 -11.44 -5.50 -24.03
CA GLU A 135 -11.59 -6.14 -22.72
C GLU A 135 -10.37 -7.00 -22.33
N GLU A 136 -9.92 -7.86 -23.23
CA GLU A 136 -8.78 -8.74 -22.98
C GLU A 136 -7.47 -7.94 -22.80
N GLY A 137 -7.26 -6.90 -23.62
CA GLY A 137 -6.11 -6.00 -23.49
C GLY A 137 -6.12 -5.24 -22.16
N ALA A 138 -7.29 -4.73 -21.74
CA ALA A 138 -7.43 -4.02 -20.47
C ALA A 138 -7.18 -4.94 -19.26
N ARG A 139 -7.65 -6.19 -19.32
CA ARG A 139 -7.35 -7.21 -18.31
C ARG A 139 -5.86 -7.49 -18.20
N ARG A 140 -5.18 -7.66 -19.34
CA ARG A 140 -3.72 -7.88 -19.38
C ARG A 140 -2.95 -6.68 -18.84
N ALA A 141 -3.37 -5.46 -19.13
CA ALA A 141 -2.74 -4.26 -18.59
C ALA A 141 -2.75 -4.26 -17.05
N VAL A 142 -3.89 -4.61 -16.42
CA VAL A 142 -3.99 -4.75 -14.96
C VAL A 142 -3.15 -5.92 -14.45
N LEU A 143 -3.17 -7.07 -15.13
CA LEU A 143 -2.34 -8.21 -14.77
C LEU A 143 -0.84 -7.85 -14.76
N TYR A 144 -0.38 -7.15 -15.80
CA TYR A 144 1.02 -6.74 -15.92
C TYR A 144 1.40 -5.74 -14.83
N LEU A 145 0.52 -4.78 -14.49
CA LEU A 145 0.73 -3.92 -13.34
C LEU A 145 0.84 -4.75 -12.04
N ALA A 146 -0.04 -5.73 -11.85
CA ALA A 146 -0.11 -6.51 -10.62
C ALA A 146 1.12 -7.38 -10.34
N ILE A 147 1.80 -7.86 -11.39
CA ILE A 147 3.01 -8.71 -11.29
C ILE A 147 4.32 -7.95 -11.49
N PHE A 148 4.25 -6.67 -11.85
CA PHE A 148 5.44 -5.86 -12.06
C PHE A 148 6.22 -5.73 -10.73
N PRO A 149 7.56 -5.80 -10.71
CA PRO A 149 8.31 -5.83 -9.46
C PRO A 149 8.03 -4.65 -8.51
N THR A 150 7.80 -3.44 -9.06
CA THR A 150 7.49 -2.27 -8.22
C THR A 150 6.05 -2.24 -7.71
N ALA A 151 5.21 -3.20 -8.10
CA ALA A 151 3.86 -3.36 -7.55
C ALA A 151 3.88 -3.79 -6.08
N LEU A 152 5.05 -4.16 -5.54
CA LEU A 152 5.29 -4.32 -4.11
C LEU A 152 4.98 -3.03 -3.32
N PHE A 153 5.18 -1.87 -3.95
CA PHE A 153 4.95 -0.56 -3.32
C PHE A 153 3.53 0.00 -3.55
N LEU A 154 2.60 -0.81 -4.09
CA LEU A 154 1.21 -0.43 -4.37
C LEU A 154 0.22 -1.00 -3.35
#